data_AF-A0A968NLT1-F1
#
_entry.id   AF-A0A968NLT1-F1
#
_cell.length_a   1.000
_cell.length_b   1.000
_cell.length_c   1.000
_cell.angle_alpha   90.00
_cell.angle_beta   90.00
_cell.angle_gamma   90.00
#
_symmetry.space_group_name_H-M   'P 1'
#
loop_
_entity.id
_entity.type
_entity.pdbx_description
1 polymer ?
#
loop_
_entity_poly.entity_id
_entity_poly.type
_entity_poly.pdbx_seq_one_letter_code
_entity_poly.pdbx_strand_id
1 'polypeptide(L)'
;MTIRNILVNPVYAGGTVSDTYNYFDNGKRRQRKHFTEWTVIWDTHEGIISRAEHETIKQILKNNTNNRWVGNQEKDEINPYIDVLKCSHCGGGFSRCSYHISKGNNPTKHWWYQCSNYRDRRCDKKSTISDKKIDTGIKRLLNVKAVELAEIIKKRVELESVPKIYRIVRID
;
A
#
# COMPACT_ATOMS: atom_id res chain seq x y z
N MET A 1 -4.36 19.59 -17.86
CA MET A 1 -3.05 19.30 -18.50
C MET A 1 -1.98 19.38 -17.41
N THR A 2 -1.06 18.43 -17.29
CA THR A 2 0.05 18.49 -16.32
C THR A 2 1.38 18.65 -17.04
N ILE A 3 2.39 19.24 -16.39
CA ILE A 3 3.75 19.41 -16.96
C ILE A 3 4.33 18.07 -17.43
N ARG A 4 4.08 16.99 -16.68
CA ARG A 4 4.50 15.63 -17.04
C ARG A 4 3.96 15.19 -18.40
N ASN A 5 2.68 15.48 -18.69
CA ASN A 5 2.05 15.11 -19.96
C ASN A 5 2.65 15.87 -21.15
N ILE A 6 3.13 17.09 -20.92
CA ILE A 6 3.82 17.89 -21.95
C ILE A 6 5.19 17.25 -22.23
N LEU A 7 5.98 16.98 -21.18
CA LEU A 7 7.34 16.45 -21.31
C LEU A 7 7.41 15.06 -21.97
N VAL A 8 6.42 14.18 -21.75
CA VAL A 8 6.43 12.82 -22.33
C VAL A 8 5.82 12.74 -23.73
N ASN A 9 5.15 13.79 -24.20
CA ASN A 9 4.45 13.76 -25.48
C ASN A 9 5.44 13.90 -26.66
N PRO A 10 5.53 12.91 -27.57
CA PRO A 10 6.49 12.95 -28.68
C PRO A 10 6.14 13.97 -29.76
N VAL A 11 4.94 14.57 -29.73
CA VAL A 11 4.59 15.69 -30.63
C VAL A 11 5.60 16.81 -30.53
N TYR A 12 6.09 17.13 -29.33
CA TYR A 12 7.10 18.18 -29.17
C TYR A 12 8.47 17.82 -29.76
N ALA A 13 8.66 16.57 -30.17
CA ALA A 13 9.88 16.06 -30.79
C ALA A 13 9.64 15.56 -32.24
N GLY A 14 8.60 16.06 -32.91
CA GLY A 14 8.30 15.75 -34.31
C GLY A 14 7.59 14.41 -34.53
N GLY A 15 7.20 13.72 -33.47
CA GLY A 15 6.54 12.41 -33.52
C GLY A 15 5.02 12.49 -33.38
N THR A 16 4.29 11.73 -34.20
CA THR A 16 2.83 11.56 -34.05
C THR A 16 2.53 10.24 -33.34
N VAL A 17 1.62 10.28 -32.37
CA VAL A 17 1.26 9.10 -31.58
C VAL A 17 0.07 8.36 -32.19
N SER A 18 0.21 7.05 -32.32
CA SER A 18 -0.87 6.12 -32.62
C SER A 18 -1.11 5.17 -31.45
N ASP A 19 -2.30 4.59 -31.38
CA ASP A 19 -2.65 3.52 -30.43
C ASP A 19 -2.40 3.87 -28.94
N THR A 20 -3.04 4.94 -28.47
CA THR A 20 -2.86 5.48 -27.10
C THR A 20 -3.78 4.88 -26.04
N TYR A 21 -4.68 3.95 -26.41
CA TYR A 21 -5.71 3.42 -25.51
C TYR A 21 -5.81 1.91 -25.60
N ASN A 22 -5.97 1.26 -24.46
CA ASN A 22 -6.42 -0.12 -24.36
C ASN A 22 -7.96 -0.16 -24.45
N TYR A 23 -8.47 -1.12 -25.21
CA TYR A 23 -9.89 -1.40 -25.34
C TYR A 23 -10.22 -2.63 -24.48
N PHE A 24 -11.24 -2.51 -23.62
CA PHE A 24 -11.82 -3.67 -22.95
C PHE A 24 -12.85 -4.34 -23.87
N ASP A 25 -13.08 -5.65 -23.70
CA ASP A 25 -13.94 -6.52 -24.54
C ASP A 25 -15.34 -5.95 -24.83
N ASN A 26 -15.86 -5.15 -23.91
CA ASN A 26 -17.19 -4.55 -23.94
C ASN A 26 -17.23 -3.15 -24.62
N GLY A 27 -16.13 -2.70 -25.23
CA GLY A 27 -16.06 -1.55 -26.16
C GLY A 27 -16.30 -0.16 -25.57
N LYS A 28 -16.74 -0.06 -24.30
CA LYS A 28 -17.32 1.16 -23.71
C LYS A 28 -16.42 1.91 -22.73
N ARG A 29 -15.25 1.37 -22.38
CA ARG A 29 -14.26 2.06 -21.53
C ARG A 29 -12.88 1.94 -22.17
N ARG A 30 -12.16 3.07 -22.28
CA ARG A 30 -10.82 3.15 -22.84
C ARG A 30 -9.87 3.54 -21.73
N GLN A 31 -8.95 2.65 -21.34
CA GLN A 31 -7.87 3.02 -20.43
C GLN A 31 -6.73 3.60 -21.27
N ARG A 32 -6.27 4.81 -20.95
CA ARG A 32 -5.11 5.39 -21.65
C ARG A 32 -3.87 4.57 -21.32
N LYS A 33 -3.14 4.12 -22.34
CA LYS A 33 -1.88 3.38 -22.18
C LYS A 33 -0.83 4.25 -21.51
N HIS A 34 0.13 3.62 -20.84
CA HIS A 34 1.28 4.33 -20.29
C HIS A 34 2.09 4.96 -21.44
N PHE A 35 2.72 6.12 -21.22
CA PHE A 35 3.41 6.86 -22.28
C PHE A 35 4.60 6.10 -22.91
N THR A 36 5.08 5.05 -22.25
CA THR A 36 6.11 4.14 -22.77
C THR A 36 5.58 3.09 -23.72
N GLU A 37 4.26 2.85 -23.74
CA GLU A 37 3.58 1.83 -24.57
C GLU A 37 2.96 2.46 -25.83
N TRP A 38 3.12 3.77 -26.00
CA TRP A 38 2.59 4.47 -27.17
C TRP A 38 3.41 4.12 -28.41
N THR A 39 2.71 3.82 -29.49
CA THR A 39 3.34 3.66 -30.81
C THR A 39 3.57 5.05 -31.40
N VAL A 40 4.82 5.37 -31.77
CA VAL A 40 5.18 6.70 -32.26
C VAL A 40 5.74 6.59 -33.67
N ILE A 41 5.17 7.36 -34.59
CA ILE A 41 5.70 7.58 -35.93
C ILE A 41 6.53 8.86 -35.87
N TRP A 42 7.84 8.75 -36.13
CA TRP A 42 8.76 9.88 -36.07
C TRP A 42 8.82 10.66 -37.39
N ASP A 43 9.42 11.85 -37.35
CA ASP A 43 9.66 12.72 -38.52
C ASP A 43 8.39 13.13 -39.27
N THR A 44 7.30 13.34 -38.52
CA THR A 44 6.00 13.75 -39.07
C THR A 44 5.85 15.27 -39.21
N HIS A 45 6.63 16.03 -38.44
CA HIS A 45 6.72 17.48 -38.47
C HIS A 45 7.98 17.94 -37.74
N GLU A 46 8.33 19.22 -37.83
CA GLU A 46 9.42 19.82 -37.07
C GLU A 46 9.07 19.87 -35.57
N GLY A 47 9.89 19.22 -34.75
CA GLY A 47 9.75 19.24 -33.29
C GLY A 47 10.31 20.53 -32.68
N ILE A 48 9.73 20.95 -31.55
CA ILE A 48 10.26 22.05 -30.72
C ILE A 48 11.59 21.64 -30.07
N ILE A 49 11.72 20.36 -29.72
CA ILE A 49 12.95 19.75 -29.21
C ILE A 49 13.38 18.59 -30.10
N SER A 50 14.65 18.21 -30.03
CA SER A 50 15.13 17.04 -30.76
C SER A 50 14.59 15.74 -30.15
N ARG A 51 14.55 14.68 -30.98
CA ARG A 51 14.22 13.34 -30.52
C ARG A 51 15.16 12.84 -29.41
N ALA A 52 16.46 13.15 -29.52
CA ALA A 52 17.46 12.75 -28.53
C ALA A 52 17.21 13.41 -27.16
N GLU A 53 16.85 14.70 -27.15
CA GLU A 53 16.46 15.41 -25.93
C GLU A 53 15.19 14.82 -25.32
N HIS A 54 14.19 14.50 -26.15
CA HIS A 54 12.95 13.87 -25.70
C HIS A 54 13.19 12.50 -25.05
N GLU A 55 14.02 11.66 -25.67
CA GLU A 55 14.38 10.36 -25.11
C GLU A 55 15.17 10.51 -23.80
N THR A 56 16.07 11.49 -23.72
CA THR A 56 16.80 11.83 -22.48
C THR A 56 15.85 12.27 -21.38
N ILE A 57 14.88 13.14 -21.67
CA ILE A 57 13.84 13.56 -20.72
C ILE A 57 13.02 12.36 -20.23
N LYS A 58 12.62 11.43 -21.13
CA LYS A 58 11.94 10.19 -20.73
C LYS A 58 12.80 9.34 -19.81
N GLN A 59 14.10 9.19 -20.10
CA GLN A 59 15.02 8.44 -19.26
C GLN A 59 15.17 9.09 -17.88
N ILE A 60 15.29 10.43 -17.81
CA ILE A 60 15.32 11.17 -16.54
C ILE A 60 14.01 10.95 -15.78
N LEU A 61 12.84 11.02 -16.41
CA LEU A 61 11.56 10.78 -15.76
C LEU A 61 11.39 9.31 -15.29
N LYS A 62 11.90 8.35 -16.05
CA LYS A 62 11.95 6.92 -15.68
C LYS A 62 12.90 6.69 -14.50
N ASN A 63 14.07 7.31 -14.52
CA ASN A 63 15.03 7.22 -13.42
C ASN A 63 14.53 7.98 -12.18
N ASN A 64 13.79 9.08 -12.36
CA ASN A 64 13.15 9.83 -11.28
C ASN A 64 11.99 9.07 -10.64
N THR A 65 11.28 8.23 -11.40
CA THR A 65 10.28 7.31 -10.81
C THR A 65 10.94 6.20 -9.99
N ASN A 66 12.18 5.82 -10.34
CA ASN A 66 13.03 4.94 -9.55
C ASN A 66 13.86 5.67 -8.49
N ASN A 67 13.86 7.01 -8.45
CA ASN A 67 14.68 7.77 -7.52
C ASN A 67 14.12 7.60 -6.11
N ARG A 68 15.07 7.48 -5.17
CA ARG A 68 14.97 7.26 -3.72
C ARG A 68 13.79 7.94 -2.99
N TRP A 69 13.22 9.03 -3.50
CA TRP A 69 12.05 9.69 -2.91
C TRP A 69 10.72 8.95 -3.14
N VAL A 70 10.64 8.11 -4.19
CA VAL A 70 9.50 7.21 -4.48
C VAL A 70 9.84 5.78 -4.04
N GLY A 71 11.12 5.38 -4.17
CA GLY A 71 11.61 4.06 -3.77
C GLY A 71 11.83 3.86 -2.25
N ASN A 72 12.00 4.94 -1.47
CA ASN A 72 12.03 4.89 0.01
C ASN A 72 10.64 5.02 0.65
N GLN A 73 9.56 4.75 -0.09
CA GLN A 73 8.50 3.94 0.51
C GLN A 73 9.01 2.49 0.61
N GLU A 74 10.17 2.32 1.26
CA GLU A 74 10.65 1.02 1.68
C GLU A 74 9.51 0.42 2.50
N LYS A 75 8.96 -0.66 1.97
CA LYS A 75 8.32 -1.87 2.53
C LYS A 75 7.92 -1.93 4.03
N ASP A 76 8.37 -1.01 4.88
CA ASP A 76 8.03 -0.81 6.29
C ASP A 76 6.82 0.11 6.55
N GLU A 77 6.22 0.70 5.51
CA GLU A 77 5.09 1.66 5.64
C GLU A 77 3.69 1.04 5.54
N ILE A 78 3.55 -0.29 5.42
CA ILE A 78 2.23 -0.91 5.50
C ILE A 78 1.72 -0.72 6.93
N ASN A 79 0.55 -0.09 7.07
CA ASN A 79 -0.12 0.05 8.36
C ASN A 79 -0.41 -1.36 8.92
N PRO A 80 0.24 -1.79 10.03
CA PRO A 80 0.07 -3.15 10.57
C PRO A 80 -1.34 -3.39 11.11
N TYR A 81 -2.10 -2.32 11.31
CA TYR A 81 -3.47 -2.34 11.81
C TYR A 81 -4.49 -1.83 10.78
N ILE A 82 -4.15 -1.95 9.49
CA ILE A 82 -5.09 -1.67 8.42
C ILE A 82 -6.34 -2.54 8.60
N ASP A 83 -7.51 -1.92 8.44
CA ASP A 83 -8.83 -2.52 8.68
C ASP A 83 -9.14 -3.07 10.08
N VAL A 84 -8.17 -3.13 10.99
CA VAL A 84 -8.37 -3.53 12.39
C VAL A 84 -8.82 -2.34 13.25
N LEU A 85 -8.15 -1.19 13.11
CA LEU A 85 -8.49 -0.01 13.90
C LEU A 85 -9.70 0.74 13.30
N LYS A 86 -10.77 0.83 14.08
CA LYS A 86 -12.00 1.56 13.72
C LYS A 86 -12.31 2.67 14.72
N CYS A 87 -12.82 3.79 14.21
CA CYS A 87 -13.26 4.93 14.99
C CYS A 87 -14.58 4.60 15.69
N SER A 88 -14.61 4.70 17.01
CA SER A 88 -15.83 4.49 17.79
C SER A 88 -16.93 5.54 17.55
N HIS A 89 -16.58 6.68 16.94
CA HIS A 89 -17.53 7.77 16.67
C HIS A 89 -18.20 7.64 15.29
N CYS A 90 -17.42 7.43 14.23
CA CYS A 90 -17.93 7.41 12.86
C CYS A 90 -17.84 6.05 12.16
N GLY A 91 -17.32 5.01 12.83
CA GLY A 91 -17.07 3.69 12.25
C GLY A 91 -15.93 3.63 11.21
N GLY A 92 -15.41 4.77 10.76
CA GLY A 92 -14.34 4.86 9.78
C GLY A 92 -13.01 4.25 10.26
N GLY A 93 -12.14 3.91 9.33
CA GLY A 93 -10.79 3.42 9.64
C GLY A 93 -9.88 4.47 10.26
N PHE A 94 -8.76 4.02 10.79
CA PHE A 94 -7.64 4.88 11.19
C PHE A 94 -6.54 4.86 10.13
N SER A 95 -6.00 6.04 9.84
CA SER A 95 -4.79 6.23 9.04
C SER A 95 -3.57 6.28 9.95
N ARG A 96 -2.47 5.65 9.52
CA ARG A 96 -1.16 5.75 10.16
C ARG A 96 -0.47 7.02 9.68
N CYS A 97 0.03 7.81 10.62
CA CYS A 97 0.69 9.09 10.38
C CYS A 97 2.08 9.09 11.03
N SER A 98 3.02 9.86 10.46
CA SER A 98 4.37 10.03 11.02
C SER A 98 4.85 11.47 11.02
N TYR A 99 5.72 11.79 11.98
CA TYR A 99 6.46 13.04 12.09
C TYR A 99 7.90 12.68 12.42
N HIS A 100 8.81 13.51 11.92
CA HIS A 100 10.23 13.36 12.16
C HIS A 100 10.66 14.35 13.24
N ILE A 101 11.41 13.87 14.24
CA ILE A 101 12.14 14.71 15.17
C ILE A 101 13.60 14.68 14.78
N SER A 102 14.12 15.81 14.29
CA SER A 102 15.55 16.05 14.12
C SER A 102 16.12 16.66 15.40
N LYS A 103 16.38 15.84 16.42
CA LYS A 103 17.15 16.25 17.60
C LYS A 103 18.57 15.70 17.46
N GLY A 104 19.52 16.59 17.18
CA GLY A 104 20.94 16.23 16.97
C GLY A 104 21.15 15.42 15.67
N ASN A 105 22.21 14.60 15.65
CA ASN A 105 22.61 13.83 14.47
C ASN A 105 21.73 12.59 14.19
N ASN A 106 20.77 12.26 15.07
CA ASN A 106 19.94 11.07 14.93
C ASN A 106 18.46 11.45 14.72
N PRO A 107 17.99 11.58 13.47
CA PRO A 107 16.58 11.79 13.19
C PRO A 107 15.75 10.58 13.63
N THR A 108 14.71 10.82 14.42
CA THR A 108 13.79 9.77 14.90
C THR A 108 12.41 9.95 14.28
N LYS A 109 11.80 8.85 13.81
CA LYS A 109 10.44 8.84 13.23
C LYS A 109 9.46 8.34 14.29
N HIS A 110 8.43 9.13 14.57
CA HIS A 110 7.36 8.76 15.50
C HIS A 110 6.07 8.49 14.74
N TRP A 111 5.37 7.42 15.12
CA TRP A 111 4.13 6.99 14.49
C TRP A 111 2.93 7.16 15.43
N TRP A 112 1.79 7.55 14.86
CA TRP A 112 0.49 7.60 15.53
C TRP A 112 -0.63 7.30 14.54
N TYR A 113 -1.84 7.12 15.07
CA TYR A 113 -3.03 6.85 14.32
C TYR A 113 -4.07 7.94 14.57
N GLN A 114 -4.76 8.33 13.50
CA GLN A 114 -5.89 9.25 13.54
C GLN A 114 -7.03 8.74 12.65
N CYS A 115 -8.28 9.03 13.03
CA CYS A 115 -9.45 8.72 12.21
C CYS A 115 -9.28 9.31 10.80
N SER A 116 -9.40 8.47 9.76
CA SER A 116 -9.24 8.88 8.36
C SER A 116 -10.25 9.95 7.96
N ASN A 117 -11.48 9.85 8.47
CA ASN A 117 -12.57 10.78 8.20
C ASN A 117 -12.41 12.15 8.88
N TYR A 118 -11.49 12.29 9.85
CA TYR A 118 -11.25 13.56 10.52
C TYR A 118 -10.65 14.61 9.57
N ARG A 119 -9.74 14.19 8.68
CA ARG A 119 -9.08 15.10 7.73
C ARG A 119 -10.08 15.67 6.71
N ASP A 120 -11.03 14.85 6.28
CA ASP A 120 -12.09 15.22 5.33
C ASP A 120 -13.31 15.87 6.00
N ARG A 121 -13.21 16.19 7.30
CA ARG A 121 -14.30 16.78 8.12
C ARG A 121 -15.60 15.95 8.13
N ARG A 122 -15.51 14.65 7.90
CA ARG A 122 -16.62 13.70 8.01
C ARG A 122 -16.74 13.08 9.41
N CYS A 123 -15.82 13.45 10.31
CA CYS A 123 -15.81 13.05 11.71
C CYS A 123 -15.17 14.16 12.54
N ASP A 124 -15.81 14.54 13.65
CA ASP A 124 -15.32 15.63 14.50
C ASP A 124 -14.28 15.17 15.54
N LYS A 125 -14.01 13.86 15.59
CA LYS A 125 -13.13 13.28 16.60
C LYS A 125 -11.66 13.50 16.27
N LYS A 126 -11.06 14.48 16.94
CA LYS A 126 -9.61 14.83 16.84
C LYS A 126 -8.67 13.85 17.54
N SER A 127 -9.17 12.92 18.35
CA SER A 127 -8.31 12.05 19.17
C SER A 127 -7.33 11.25 18.32
N THR A 128 -6.08 11.25 18.76
CA THR A 128 -5.00 10.44 18.18
C THR A 128 -4.51 9.43 19.20
N ILE A 129 -3.87 8.37 18.72
CA ILE A 129 -3.27 7.34 19.56
C ILE A 129 -1.88 7.00 19.04
N SER A 130 -0.88 6.96 19.92
CA SER A 130 0.48 6.62 19.52
C SER A 130 0.62 5.15 19.19
N ASP A 131 1.50 4.85 18.24
CA ASP A 131 1.79 3.48 17.79
C ASP A 131 2.27 2.60 18.96
N LYS A 132 3.17 3.13 19.80
CA LYS A 132 3.62 2.48 21.04
C LYS A 132 2.48 2.07 21.97
N LYS A 133 1.43 2.89 22.09
CA LYS A 133 0.31 2.60 22.99
C LYS A 133 -0.55 1.45 22.45
N ILE A 134 -0.80 1.44 21.15
CA ILE A 134 -1.51 0.34 20.48
C ILE A 134 -0.71 -0.96 20.60
N ASP A 135 0.58 -0.90 20.23
CA ASP A 135 1.51 -2.04 20.32
C ASP A 135 1.51 -2.68 21.69
N THR A 136 1.60 -1.86 22.73
CA THR A 136 1.62 -2.33 24.12
C THR A 136 0.29 -3.02 24.49
N GLY A 137 -0.84 -2.45 24.06
CA GLY A 137 -2.16 -3.03 24.29
C GLY A 137 -2.34 -4.37 23.57
N ILE A 138 -1.95 -4.43 22.30
CA ILE A 138 -2.07 -5.64 21.47
C ILE A 138 -1.14 -6.75 21.97
N LYS A 139 0.11 -6.44 22.30
CA LYS A 139 1.05 -7.42 22.87
C LYS A 139 0.52 -8.06 24.14
N ARG A 140 -0.11 -7.27 25.03
CA ARG A 140 -0.74 -7.80 26.25
C ARG A 140 -1.88 -8.77 25.91
N LEU A 141 -2.78 -8.38 25.00
CA LEU A 141 -3.91 -9.23 24.58
C LEU A 141 -3.44 -10.51 23.90
N LEU A 142 -2.45 -10.42 23.02
CA LEU A 142 -1.85 -11.57 22.34
C LEU A 142 -1.23 -12.54 23.35
N ASN A 143 -0.52 -12.04 24.36
CA ASN A 143 0.06 -12.89 25.40
C ASN A 143 -1.02 -13.65 26.19
N VAL A 144 -2.11 -12.98 26.57
CA VAL A 144 -3.24 -13.65 27.26
C VAL A 144 -3.83 -14.75 26.37
N LYS A 145 -4.09 -14.45 25.10
CA LYS A 145 -4.65 -15.43 24.16
C LYS A 145 -3.70 -16.59 23.86
N ALA A 146 -2.41 -16.33 23.79
CA ALA A 146 -1.40 -17.36 23.60
C ALA A 146 -1.39 -18.35 24.78
N VAL A 147 -1.53 -17.87 26.02
CA VAL A 147 -1.62 -18.72 27.21
C VAL A 147 -2.89 -19.58 27.18
N GLU A 148 -4.05 -18.98 26.92
CA GLU A 148 -5.32 -19.71 26.80
C GLU A 148 -5.24 -20.83 25.75
N LEU A 149 -4.67 -20.53 24.57
CA LEU A 149 -4.50 -21.52 23.50
C LEU A 149 -3.52 -22.63 23.89
N ALA A 150 -2.43 -22.31 24.58
CA ALA A 150 -1.48 -23.30 25.04
C ALA A 150 -2.11 -24.28 26.03
N GLU A 151 -2.99 -23.82 26.92
CA GLU A 151 -3.74 -24.67 27.85
C GLU A 151 -4.72 -25.61 27.12
N ILE A 152 -5.42 -25.10 26.10
CA ILE A 152 -6.32 -25.92 25.28
C ILE A 152 -5.55 -27.03 24.56
N ILE A 153 -4.39 -26.70 23.99
CA ILE A 153 -3.53 -27.68 23.29
C ILE A 153 -3.06 -28.76 24.27
N LYS A 154 -2.62 -28.39 25.48
CA LYS A 154 -2.21 -29.36 26.51
C LYS A 154 -3.34 -30.34 26.84
N LYS A 155 -4.55 -29.83 27.10
CA LYS A 155 -5.73 -30.66 27.38
C LYS A 155 -6.09 -31.59 26.21
N ARG A 156 -5.93 -31.14 24.97
CA ARG A 156 -6.15 -31.99 23.79
C ARG A 156 -5.16 -33.16 23.74
N VAL A 157 -3.87 -32.88 23.95
CA VAL A 157 -2.82 -33.92 23.98
C VAL A 157 -3.09 -34.94 25.09
N GLU A 158 -3.48 -34.47 26.28
CA GLU A 158 -3.88 -35.34 27.39
C GLU A 158 -5.05 -36.26 27.01
N LEU A 159 -6.12 -35.72 26.41
CA LEU A 159 -7.27 -36.50 25.95
C LEU A 159 -6.91 -37.53 24.86
N GLU A 160 -6.01 -37.19 23.93
CA GLU A 160 -5.54 -38.10 22.88
C GLU A 160 -4.68 -39.25 23.43
N SER A 161 -4.00 -39.03 24.56
CA SER A 161 -3.21 -40.06 25.25
C SER A 161 -4.04 -41.05 26.07
N VAL A 162 -5.34 -40.78 26.29
CA VAL A 162 -6.23 -41.72 26.97
C VAL A 162 -6.51 -42.91 26.04
N PRO A 163 -6.23 -44.16 26.45
CA PRO A 163 -6.44 -45.33 25.60
C PRO A 163 -7.94 -45.48 25.28
N LYS A 164 -8.25 -45.61 23.98
CA LYS A 164 -9.62 -45.84 23.51
C LYS A 164 -10.11 -47.21 23.98
N ILE A 165 -11.16 -47.22 24.78
CA ILE A 165 -11.81 -48.46 25.22
C ILE A 165 -12.63 -48.99 24.04
N TYR A 166 -12.16 -50.05 23.40
CA TYR A 166 -12.93 -50.78 22.40
C TYR A 166 -13.82 -51.80 23.09
N ARG A 167 -15.14 -51.70 22.89
CA ARG A 167 -16.09 -52.72 23.36
C ARG A 167 -16.06 -53.87 22.35
N ILE A 168 -15.41 -54.97 22.71
CA ILE A 168 -15.45 -56.20 21.90
C ILE A 168 -16.88 -56.75 22.02
N VAL A 169 -17.69 -56.55 21.00
CA VAL A 169 -18.99 -57.21 20.88
C VAL A 169 -18.71 -58.64 20.41
N ARG A 170 -18.87 -59.61 21.31
CA ARG A 170 -18.90 -61.03 20.91
C ARG A 170 -20.20 -61.24 20.15
N ILE A 171 -20.08 -61.66 18.90
CA ILE A 171 -21.18 -62.12 18.07
C ILE A 171 -21.26 -63.63 18.32
N ASP A 172 -22.28 -64.05 19.07
CA ASP A 172 -22.72 -65.44 19.16
C ASP A 172 -23.89 -65.65 18.19
#